data_AF-A0A4U6U2P9-F1
#
_entry.id   AF-A0A4U6U2P9-F1
#
_cell.length_a   1.000
_cell.length_b   1.000
_cell.length_c   1.000
_cell.angle_alpha   90.00
_cell.angle_beta   90.00
_cell.angle_gamma   90.00
#
_symmetry.space_group_name_H-M   'P 1'
#
loop_
_entity.id
_entity.type
_entity.pdbx_description
1 polymer ?
#
loop_
_entity_poly.entity_id
_entity_poly.type
_entity_poly.pdbx_seq_one_letter_code
_entity_poly.pdbx_strand_id
1 'polypeptide(L)'
;MACFWVRFLQDKLSPPIWKWFTTQGQEQEDAHEAAIEQLLVLEKELDGKRFFAGEKIGFVDLSLGPLSYVIPMYEEITGVKMIAGEKLPSLSAWMGNFLSSPVVKDHLPPLDKLRLRLQTIREAFLNGKVK
;
A
#
# COMPACT_ATOMS: atom_id res chain seq x y z
N MET A 1 7.93 -12.96 -14.83
CA MET A 1 7.37 -12.83 -13.47
C MET A 1 6.87 -11.42 -13.14
N ALA A 2 7.51 -10.35 -13.62
CA ALA A 2 7.05 -8.97 -13.45
C ALA A 2 5.54 -8.72 -13.72
N CYS A 3 5.02 -9.19 -14.86
CA CYS A 3 3.61 -8.99 -15.22
C CYS A 3 2.63 -9.70 -14.27
N PHE A 4 3.06 -10.79 -13.62
CA PHE A 4 2.24 -11.46 -12.62
C PHE A 4 2.03 -10.55 -11.41
N TRP A 5 3.09 -9.92 -10.89
CA TRP A 5 2.98 -9.03 -9.73
C TRP A 5 2.17 -7.77 -10.02
N VAL A 6 2.24 -7.23 -11.24
CA VAL A 6 1.36 -6.11 -11.65
C VAL A 6 -0.10 -6.53 -11.65
N ARG A 7 -0.42 -7.71 -12.18
CA ARG A 7 -1.80 -8.23 -12.15
C ARG A 7 -2.24 -8.55 -10.73
N PHE A 8 -1.37 -9.12 -9.90
CA PHE A 8 -1.65 -9.35 -8.49
C PHE A 8 -1.96 -8.04 -7.75
N LEU A 9 -1.16 -7.00 -7.98
CA LEU A 9 -1.41 -5.66 -7.45
C LEU A 9 -2.80 -5.15 -7.85
N GLN A 10 -3.15 -5.23 -9.13
CA GLN A 10 -4.40 -4.70 -9.67
C GLN A 10 -5.63 -5.51 -9.23
N ASP A 11 -5.53 -6.84 -9.29
CA ASP A 11 -6.68 -7.73 -9.16
C ASP A 11 -6.92 -8.19 -7.72
N LYS A 12 -5.86 -8.25 -6.90
CA LYS A 12 -5.90 -8.86 -5.56
C LYS A 12 -5.58 -7.88 -4.45
N LEU A 13 -4.55 -7.05 -4.62
CA LEU A 13 -4.05 -6.21 -3.54
C LEU A 13 -4.74 -4.85 -3.44
N SER A 14 -4.88 -4.14 -4.56
CA SER A 14 -5.44 -2.78 -4.59
C SER A 14 -6.92 -2.72 -4.19
N PRO A 15 -7.80 -3.66 -4.64
CA PRO A 15 -9.22 -3.59 -4.30
C PRO A 15 -9.54 -3.63 -2.79
N PRO A 16 -9.02 -4.58 -1.98
CA PRO A 16 -9.31 -4.58 -0.55
C PRO A 16 -8.68 -3.40 0.19
N ILE A 17 -7.46 -2.96 -0.18
CA ILE A 17 -6.83 -1.77 0.42
C ILE A 17 -7.67 -0.51 0.10
N TRP A 18 -8.15 -0.38 -1.13
CA TRP A 18 -9.01 0.74 -1.51
C TRP A 18 -10.33 0.72 -0.74
N LYS A 19 -10.98 -0.45 -0.68
CA LYS A 19 -12.23 -0.61 0.08
C LYS A 19 -12.02 -0.23 1.55
N TRP A 20 -10.98 -0.76 2.19
CA TRP A 20 -10.61 -0.41 3.56
C TRP A 20 -10.41 1.11 3.76
N PHE A 21 -9.81 1.79 2.78
CA PHE A 21 -9.62 3.24 2.84
C PHE A 21 -10.92 4.03 2.60
N THR A 22 -11.90 3.51 1.88
CA THR A 22 -13.13 4.24 1.53
C THR A 22 -14.34 3.89 2.38
N THR A 23 -14.29 2.85 3.21
CA THR A 23 -15.39 2.41 4.08
C THR A 23 -15.11 2.67 5.57
N GLN A 24 -16.11 2.37 6.41
CA GLN A 24 -16.08 2.45 7.88
C GLN A 24 -16.86 1.28 8.51
N GLY A 25 -16.65 1.03 9.80
CA GLY A 25 -17.36 -0.02 10.54
C GLY A 25 -17.02 -1.42 10.03
N GLN A 26 -18.01 -2.33 10.03
CA GLN A 26 -17.81 -3.73 9.65
C GLN A 26 -17.20 -3.88 8.25
N GLU A 27 -17.63 -3.08 7.27
CA GLU A 27 -17.08 -3.17 5.92
C GLU A 27 -15.60 -2.78 5.84
N GLN A 28 -15.13 -1.92 6.74
CA GLN A 28 -13.73 -1.56 6.83
C GLN A 28 -12.91 -2.68 7.48
N GLU A 29 -13.46 -3.32 8.51
CA GLU A 29 -12.83 -4.47 9.19
C GLU A 29 -12.68 -5.66 8.23
N ASP A 30 -13.74 -6.04 7.52
CA ASP A 30 -13.69 -7.14 6.55
C ASP A 30 -12.68 -6.86 5.42
N ALA A 31 -12.62 -5.61 4.94
CA ALA A 31 -11.67 -5.19 3.92
C ALA A 31 -10.23 -5.15 4.45
N HIS A 32 -10.04 -4.84 5.73
CA HIS A 32 -8.74 -4.90 6.39
C HIS A 32 -8.21 -6.34 6.42
N GLU A 33 -9.02 -7.29 6.87
CA GLU A 33 -8.63 -8.71 6.89
C GLU A 33 -8.26 -9.24 5.50
N ALA A 34 -9.08 -8.91 4.50
CA ALA A 34 -8.82 -9.28 3.11
C ALA A 34 -7.53 -8.64 2.58
N ALA A 35 -7.23 -7.38 2.94
CA ALA A 35 -5.99 -6.72 2.55
C ALA A 35 -4.77 -7.38 3.22
N ILE A 36 -4.87 -7.70 4.51
CA ILE A 36 -3.81 -8.39 5.26
C ILE A 36 -3.47 -9.74 4.64
N GLU A 37 -4.45 -10.54 4.24
CA GLU A 37 -4.22 -11.82 3.57
C GLU A 37 -3.33 -11.66 2.33
N GLN A 38 -3.60 -10.66 1.49
CA GLN A 38 -2.82 -10.41 0.28
C GLN A 38 -1.46 -9.78 0.59
N LEU A 39 -1.34 -8.96 1.63
CA LEU A 39 -0.07 -8.41 2.09
C LEU A 39 0.86 -9.48 2.64
N LEU A 40 0.33 -10.54 3.27
CA LEU A 40 1.12 -11.69 3.72
C LEU A 40 1.74 -12.49 2.54
N VAL A 41 1.12 -12.47 1.37
CA VAL A 41 1.71 -13.04 0.15
C VAL A 41 2.96 -12.25 -0.25
N LEU A 42 2.90 -10.91 -0.17
CA LEU A 42 4.06 -10.05 -0.43
C LEU A 42 5.15 -10.21 0.62
N GLU A 43 4.77 -10.29 1.89
CA GLU A 43 5.69 -10.52 3.01
C GLU A 43 6.52 -11.78 2.77
N LYS A 44 5.86 -12.89 2.42
CA LYS A 44 6.54 -14.16 2.12
C LYS A 44 7.46 -14.06 0.91
N GLU A 45 7.07 -13.31 -0.12
CA GLU A 45 7.93 -13.11 -1.30
C GLU A 45 9.17 -12.26 -0.97
N LEU A 46 9.04 -11.30 -0.05
CA LEU A 46 10.11 -10.43 0.41
C LEU A 46 11.03 -11.07 1.43
N ASP A 47 10.65 -12.20 2.04
CA ASP A 47 11.44 -12.85 3.09
C ASP A 47 12.89 -13.10 2.62
N GLY A 48 13.84 -12.60 3.40
CA GLY A 48 15.28 -12.64 3.09
C GLY A 48 15.75 -11.74 1.94
N LYS A 49 14.89 -10.89 1.36
CA LYS A 49 15.23 -9.99 0.25
C LYS A 49 15.11 -8.51 0.65
N ARG A 50 15.99 -7.68 0.09
CA ARG A 50 15.91 -6.23 0.26
C ARG A 50 14.83 -5.60 -0.62
N PHE A 51 14.70 -6.09 -1.85
CA PHE A 51 13.75 -5.68 -2.88
C PHE A 51 13.13 -6.93 -3.53
N PHE A 52 11.96 -6.80 -4.14
CA PHE A 52 11.33 -7.89 -4.90
C PHE A 52 12.22 -8.38 -6.05
N ALA A 53 13.03 -7.50 -6.63
CA ALA A 53 14.02 -7.84 -7.64
C ALA A 53 15.40 -8.28 -7.06
N GLY A 54 15.53 -8.45 -5.75
CA GLY A 54 16.77 -8.85 -5.06
C GLY A 54 17.48 -7.68 -4.39
N GLU A 55 18.70 -7.37 -4.81
CA GLU A 55 19.57 -6.38 -4.16
C GLU A 55 19.32 -4.93 -4.60
N LYS A 56 18.66 -4.74 -5.73
CA LYS A 56 18.39 -3.42 -6.32
C LYS A 56 16.91 -3.31 -6.69
N ILE A 57 16.41 -2.07 -6.71
CA ILE A 57 15.06 -1.77 -7.21
C ILE A 57 14.93 -2.28 -8.64
N GLY A 58 13.94 -3.14 -8.89
CA GLY A 58 13.56 -3.57 -10.21
C GLY A 58 12.12 -3.19 -10.56
N PHE A 59 11.62 -3.74 -11.66
CA PHE A 59 10.29 -3.41 -12.18
C PHE A 59 9.15 -3.74 -11.19
N VAL A 60 9.25 -4.84 -10.46
CA VAL A 60 8.25 -5.23 -9.46
C VAL A 60 8.21 -4.21 -8.32
N ASP A 61 9.37 -3.79 -7.83
CA ASP A 61 9.49 -2.75 -6.80
C ASP A 61 8.90 -1.42 -7.26
N LEU A 62 9.15 -1.01 -8.50
CA LEU A 62 8.57 0.21 -9.06
C LEU A 62 7.04 0.12 -9.19
N SER A 63 6.52 -1.07 -9.49
CA SER A 63 5.08 -1.30 -9.64
C SER A 63 4.35 -1.28 -8.30
N LEU A 64 4.93 -1.93 -7.27
CA LEU A 64 4.37 -2.00 -5.92
C LEU A 64 4.73 -0.76 -5.07
N GLY A 65 5.77 -0.03 -5.48
CA GLY A 65 6.35 1.10 -4.77
C GLY A 65 5.35 2.14 -4.25
N PRO A 66 4.29 2.51 -4.99
CA PRO A 66 3.28 3.44 -4.48
C PRO A 66 2.66 3.04 -3.13
N LEU A 67 2.58 1.75 -2.82
CA LEU A 67 2.08 1.27 -1.52
C LEU A 67 2.89 1.84 -0.34
N SER A 68 4.20 2.07 -0.55
CA SER A 68 5.11 2.56 0.49
C SER A 68 4.74 3.93 1.05
N TYR A 69 4.11 4.80 0.25
CA TYR A 69 3.65 6.12 0.70
C TYR A 69 2.13 6.23 0.81
N VAL A 70 1.36 5.48 0.00
CA VAL A 70 -0.11 5.54 0.03
C VAL A 70 -0.67 4.89 1.29
N ILE A 71 -0.17 3.72 1.70
CA ILE A 71 -0.70 3.04 2.89
C ILE A 71 -0.48 3.89 4.16
N PRO A 72 0.72 4.43 4.45
CA PRO A 72 0.90 5.30 5.61
C PRO A 72 -0.02 6.53 5.58
N MET A 73 -0.24 7.15 4.42
CA MET A 73 -1.21 8.24 4.29
C MET A 73 -2.64 7.79 4.61
N TYR A 74 -3.06 6.60 4.18
CA TYR A 74 -4.36 6.04 4.54
C TYR A 74 -4.46 5.78 6.04
N GLU A 75 -3.41 5.27 6.68
CA GLU A 75 -3.39 5.08 8.14
C GLU A 75 -3.52 6.41 8.89
N GLU A 76 -2.81 7.45 8.46
CA GLU A 76 -2.91 8.80 9.04
C GLU A 76 -4.34 9.36 8.92
N ILE A 77 -4.98 9.18 7.76
CA ILE A 77 -6.32 9.70 7.48
C ILE A 77 -7.40 8.92 8.23
N THR A 78 -7.26 7.60 8.31
CA THR A 78 -8.27 6.72 8.91
C THR A 78 -8.11 6.54 10.42
N GLY A 79 -6.90 6.77 10.95
CA GLY A 79 -6.53 6.41 12.32
C GLY A 79 -6.37 4.89 12.54
N VAL A 80 -6.45 4.07 11.48
CA VAL A 80 -6.39 2.61 11.54
C VAL A 80 -5.08 2.13 10.93
N LYS A 81 -4.40 1.19 11.59
CA LYS A 81 -3.14 0.61 11.09
C LYS A 81 -3.38 -0.57 10.15
N MET A 82 -2.72 -0.56 9.00
CA MET A 82 -2.70 -1.64 8.02
C MET A 82 -1.37 -2.41 8.10
N ILE A 83 -0.24 -1.69 8.06
CA ILE A 83 1.09 -2.29 8.17
C ILE A 83 1.53 -2.23 9.63
N ALA A 84 1.11 -3.23 10.40
CA ALA A 84 1.66 -3.44 11.73
C ALA A 84 3.01 -4.16 11.59
N GLY A 85 4.11 -3.50 12.02
CA GLY A 85 5.47 -4.01 11.86
C GLY A 85 5.72 -5.40 12.46
N GLU A 86 4.91 -5.83 13.44
CA GLU A 86 5.00 -7.19 14.01
C GLU A 86 4.52 -8.28 13.04
N LYS A 87 3.56 -7.98 12.16
CA LYS A 87 2.97 -8.96 11.22
C LYS A 87 3.62 -8.91 9.84
N LEU A 88 4.13 -7.75 9.44
CA LEU A 88 4.65 -7.49 8.09
C LEU A 88 6.06 -6.83 8.15
N PRO A 89 7.04 -7.45 8.86
CA PRO A 89 8.35 -6.83 9.09
C PRO A 89 9.16 -6.63 7.81
N SER A 90 9.15 -7.60 6.88
CA SER A 90 9.92 -7.53 5.62
C SER A 90 9.33 -6.48 4.70
N LEU A 91 7.99 -6.40 4.61
CA LEU A 91 7.30 -5.38 3.86
C LEU A 91 7.55 -3.98 4.44
N SER A 92 7.51 -3.84 5.77
CA SER A 92 7.85 -2.57 6.43
C SER A 92 9.29 -2.14 6.14
N ALA A 93 10.25 -3.05 6.23
CA ALA A 93 11.64 -2.79 5.89
C ALA A 93 11.81 -2.42 4.41
N TRP A 94 11.13 -3.13 3.51
CA TRP A 94 11.11 -2.84 2.07
C TRP A 94 10.54 -1.45 1.77
N MET A 95 9.43 -1.04 2.40
CA MET A 95 8.85 0.30 2.22
C MET A 95 9.86 1.40 2.59
N GLY A 96 10.56 1.24 3.72
CA GLY A 96 11.61 2.16 4.15
C GLY A 96 12.80 2.19 3.18
N ASN A 97 13.26 1.03 2.73
CA ASN A 97 14.34 0.90 1.75
C ASN A 97 13.97 1.52 0.39
N PHE A 98 12.71 1.34 -0.05
CA PHE A 98 12.21 1.89 -1.30
C PHE A 98 12.18 3.42 -1.27
N LEU A 99 11.56 4.00 -0.22
CA LEU A 99 11.44 5.46 -0.07
C LEU A 99 12.78 6.17 0.15
N SER A 100 13.75 5.50 0.77
CA SER A 100 15.10 6.05 0.99
C SER A 100 16.03 5.90 -0.21
N SER A 101 15.64 5.14 -1.24
CA SER A 101 16.44 4.97 -2.44
C SER A 101 16.56 6.30 -3.22
N PRO A 102 17.77 6.68 -3.68
CA PRO A 102 17.96 7.89 -4.48
C PRO A 102 17.06 7.96 -5.71
N VAL A 103 16.79 6.81 -6.35
CA VAL A 103 15.95 6.73 -7.55
C VAL A 103 14.49 7.11 -7.25
N VAL A 104 14.02 6.88 -6.02
CA VAL A 104 12.62 7.10 -5.64
C VAL A 104 12.45 8.44 -4.95
N LYS A 105 13.35 8.77 -4.01
CA LYS A 105 13.25 9.94 -3.14
C LYS A 105 13.02 11.25 -3.92
N ASP A 106 13.68 11.39 -5.07
CA ASP A 106 13.61 12.60 -5.90
C ASP A 106 12.41 12.62 -6.87
N HIS A 107 11.65 11.52 -6.96
CA HIS A 107 10.54 11.33 -7.89
C HIS A 107 9.19 11.09 -7.20
N LEU A 108 9.11 11.29 -5.87
CA LEU A 108 7.86 11.16 -5.14
C LEU A 108 6.83 12.22 -5.60
N PRO A 109 5.54 11.87 -5.66
CA PRO A 109 4.50 12.85 -5.92
C PRO A 109 4.46 13.89 -4.79
N PRO A 110 3.89 15.09 -5.00
CA PRO A 110 3.68 16.08 -3.95
C PRO A 110 2.77 15.51 -2.85
N LEU A 111 3.36 14.96 -1.78
CA LEU A 111 2.67 14.13 -0.79
C LEU A 111 1.56 14.89 -0.07
N ASP A 112 1.77 16.17 0.24
CA ASP A 112 0.74 17.00 0.90
C ASP A 112 -0.50 17.20 0.03
N LYS A 113 -0.30 17.46 -1.27
CA LYS A 113 -1.40 17.59 -2.23
C LYS A 113 -2.12 16.26 -2.42
N LEU A 114 -1.38 15.16 -2.43
CA LEU A 114 -1.95 13.82 -2.51
C LEU A 114 -2.78 13.51 -1.26
N ARG A 115 -2.27 13.79 -0.05
CA ARG A 115 -2.99 13.60 1.21
C ARG A 115 -4.32 14.36 1.23
N LEU A 116 -4.33 15.64 0.88
CA LEU A 116 -5.56 16.45 0.80
C LEU A 116 -6.58 15.86 -0.18
N ARG A 117 -6.11 15.41 -1.35
CA ARG A 117 -6.97 14.74 -2.34
C ARG A 117 -7.57 13.45 -1.77
N LEU A 118 -6.77 12.64 -1.09
CA LEU A 118 -7.22 11.38 -0.49
C LEU A 118 -8.27 11.61 0.61
N GLN A 119 -8.08 12.62 1.47
CA GLN A 119 -9.08 13.03 2.46
C GLN A 119 -10.41 13.38 1.79
N THR A 120 -10.36 14.24 0.77
CA THR A 120 -11.55 14.64 -0.01
C THR A 120 -12.26 13.44 -0.63
N ILE A 121 -11.49 12.49 -1.20
CA ILE A 121 -12.05 11.28 -1.80
C ILE A 121 -12.74 10.43 -0.73
N ARG A 122 -12.08 10.14 0.40
CA ARG A 122 -12.67 9.34 1.48
C ARG A 122 -13.98 9.98 1.96
N GLU A 123 -13.99 11.29 2.23
CA GLU A 123 -15.21 12.00 2.61
C GLU A 123 -16.33 11.86 1.57
N ALA A 124 -16.00 11.89 0.28
CA ALA A 124 -16.98 11.72 -0.79
C ALA A 124 -17.61 10.31 -0.80
N PHE A 125 -16.80 9.26 -0.58
CA PHE A 125 -17.30 7.89 -0.43
C PHE A 125 -18.17 7.72 0.80
N LEU A 126 -17.73 8.23 1.96
CA LEU A 126 -18.48 8.12 3.22
C LEU A 126 -19.80 8.89 3.20
N ASN A 127 -19.86 9.99 2.45
CA ASN A 127 -21.09 10.76 2.24
C ASN A 127 -21.97 10.21 1.11
N GLY A 128 -21.60 9.07 0.49
CA GLY A 128 -22.35 8.45 -0.61
C GLY A 128 -22.36 9.24 -1.92
N LYS A 129 -21.46 10.22 -2.08
CA LYS A 129 -21.33 11.07 -3.28
C LYS A 129 -20.58 10.38 -4.41
N VAL A 130 -19.90 9.28 -4.11
CA VAL A 130 -19.19 8.41 -5.06
C VAL A 130 -19.59 6.98 -4.70
N LYS A 131 -20.15 6.24 -5.68
CA LYS A 131 -20.47 4.82 -5.58
C LYS A 131 -19.46 4.02 -6.39
#